data_AF-A0A1F4E1V3-F1
#
_entry.id   AF-A0A1F4E1V3-F1
#
_cell.length_a   1.000
_cell.length_b   1.000
_cell.length_c   1.000
_cell.angle_alpha   90.00
_cell.angle_beta   90.00
_cell.angle_gamma   90.00
#
_symmetry.space_group_name_H-M   'P 1'
#
loop_
_entity.id
_entity.type
_entity.pdbx_description
1 polymer ?
#
loop_
_entity_poly.entity_id
_entity_poly.type
_entity_poly.pdbx_seq_one_letter_code
_entity_poly.pdbx_strand_id
1 'polypeptide(L)'
;MQIALQSHVLRWARERAGLTEEMLAKKVGTKPERVADWERTGQLKFTQAQKLAKATYTPFGYLYLQSPPDDRLPIPDFRTVGGAAIKRPSPNLIDVLDDALQRQDWFRDYLIAYGERPFLFVGSLPITTPIAEAAARVRQVVPFGVAARAEARTWEEALTVQIEQIENSGILVMRSGIVRNNTHRPLSVEEFRGFALVDQYAPLIFINGRDALRLLGMSKVGTFHEFARQLDFPV
;
A
#
# COMPACT_ATOMS: atom_id res chain seq x y z
N MET A 1 -20.12 -6.74 30.92
CA MET A 1 -19.52 -5.43 31.21
C MET A 1 -19.89 -4.44 30.11
N GLN A 2 -20.52 -3.34 30.49
CA GLN A 2 -20.81 -2.20 29.61
C GLN A 2 -19.66 -1.20 29.72
N ILE A 3 -19.31 -0.54 28.62
CA ILE A 3 -18.26 0.46 28.56
C ILE A 3 -18.76 1.71 27.83
N ALA A 4 -18.18 2.85 28.19
CA ALA A 4 -18.43 4.14 27.57
C ALA A 4 -17.19 4.56 26.78
N LEU A 5 -17.35 4.81 25.48
CA LEU A 5 -16.29 5.23 24.57
C LEU A 5 -16.70 6.52 23.85
N GLN A 6 -15.75 7.17 23.19
CA GLN A 6 -16.06 8.37 22.41
C GLN A 6 -16.80 8.00 21.13
N SER A 7 -18.03 8.50 20.98
CA SER A 7 -18.92 8.19 19.85
C SER A 7 -18.29 8.54 18.49
N HIS A 8 -17.60 9.67 18.42
CA HIS A 8 -16.91 10.13 17.22
C HIS A 8 -15.67 9.29 16.87
N VAL A 9 -15.04 8.63 17.85
CA VAL A 9 -13.97 7.63 17.62
C VAL A 9 -14.55 6.34 17.05
N LEU A 10 -15.71 5.90 17.53
CA LEU A 10 -16.41 4.73 16.97
C LEU A 10 -16.80 4.97 15.50
N ARG A 11 -17.35 6.14 15.20
CA ARG A 11 -17.68 6.56 13.82
C ARG A 11 -16.44 6.61 12.95
N TRP A 12 -15.36 7.24 13.43
CA TRP A 12 -14.10 7.31 12.72
C TRP A 12 -13.57 5.91 12.35
N ALA A 13 -13.56 4.97 13.30
CA ALA A 13 -13.10 3.60 13.05
C ALA A 13 -13.91 2.90 11.94
N ARG A 14 -15.24 3.11 11.93
CA ARG A 14 -16.12 2.57 10.88
C ARG A 14 -15.84 3.20 9.52
N GLU A 15 -15.84 4.53 9.46
CA GLU A 15 -15.65 5.29 8.21
C GLU A 15 -14.27 5.03 7.60
N ARG A 16 -13.22 5.00 8.43
CA ARG A 16 -11.85 4.66 8.01
C ARG A 16 -11.78 3.28 7.38
N ALA A 17 -12.51 2.31 7.92
CA ALA A 17 -12.59 0.96 7.37
C ALA A 17 -13.47 0.87 6.09
N GLY A 18 -14.04 1.98 5.61
CA GLY A 18 -14.91 2.01 4.43
C GLY A 18 -16.24 1.26 4.64
N LEU A 19 -16.68 1.10 5.89
CA LEU A 19 -17.88 0.33 6.22
C LEU A 19 -19.10 1.26 6.37
N THR A 20 -20.24 0.85 5.81
CA THR A 20 -21.53 1.41 6.22
C THR A 20 -21.95 0.86 7.58
N GLU A 21 -22.95 1.48 8.20
CA GLU A 21 -23.50 0.99 9.48
C GLU A 21 -24.05 -0.44 9.33
N GLU A 22 -24.68 -0.76 8.20
CA GLU A 22 -25.21 -2.08 7.87
C GLU A 22 -24.10 -3.12 7.72
N MET A 23 -23.01 -2.75 7.03
CA MET A 23 -21.86 -3.64 6.85
C MET A 23 -21.19 -3.95 8.19
N LEU A 24 -21.01 -2.94 9.05
CA LEU A 24 -20.46 -3.14 10.39
C LEU A 24 -21.40 -3.98 11.25
N ALA A 25 -22.70 -3.70 11.23
CA ALA A 25 -23.71 -4.45 11.97
C ALA A 25 -23.68 -5.94 11.60
N LYS A 26 -23.62 -6.26 10.29
CA LYS A 26 -23.48 -7.63 9.80
C LYS A 26 -22.20 -8.30 10.30
N LYS A 27 -21.06 -7.61 10.27
CA LYS A 27 -19.76 -8.14 10.74
C LYS A 27 -19.74 -8.39 12.25
N VAL A 28 -20.39 -7.52 13.04
CA VAL A 28 -20.43 -7.62 14.51
C VAL A 28 -21.53 -8.61 14.98
N GLY A 29 -22.50 -8.90 14.11
CA GLY A 29 -23.66 -9.74 14.42
C GLY A 29 -24.71 -8.97 15.22
N THR A 30 -25.05 -7.76 14.75
CA THR A 30 -26.06 -6.89 15.37
C THR A 30 -26.94 -6.21 14.32
N LYS A 31 -27.84 -5.32 14.75
CA LYS A 31 -28.69 -4.54 13.85
C LYS A 31 -28.08 -3.16 13.57
N PRO A 32 -28.29 -2.56 12.37
CA PRO A 32 -27.76 -1.25 12.02
C PRO A 32 -28.12 -0.15 13.02
N GLU A 33 -29.34 -0.18 13.57
CA GLU A 33 -29.80 0.82 14.54
C GLU A 33 -28.98 0.78 15.83
N ARG A 34 -28.42 -0.38 16.19
CA ARG A 34 -27.49 -0.46 17.34
C ARG A 34 -26.15 0.18 17.03
N VAL A 35 -25.66 0.09 15.79
CA VAL A 35 -24.42 0.77 15.38
C VAL A 35 -24.62 2.28 15.43
N ALA A 36 -25.72 2.78 14.88
CA ALA A 36 -26.10 4.19 14.98
C ALA A 36 -26.20 4.65 16.45
N ASP A 37 -26.78 3.82 17.32
CA ASP A 37 -26.87 4.12 18.75
C ASP A 37 -25.51 4.20 19.43
N TRP A 38 -24.55 3.33 19.07
CA TRP A 38 -23.17 3.40 19.57
C TRP A 38 -22.48 4.70 19.12
N GLU A 39 -22.66 5.09 17.85
CA GLU A 39 -22.10 6.32 17.28
C GLU A 39 -22.81 7.60 17.75
N ARG A 40 -23.89 7.47 18.52
CA ARG A 40 -24.58 8.57 19.18
C ARG A 40 -24.24 8.65 20.67
N THR A 41 -24.27 7.52 21.36
CA THR A 41 -24.18 7.45 22.83
C THR A 41 -22.80 7.06 23.34
N GLY A 42 -21.98 6.39 22.52
CA GLY A 42 -20.71 5.80 22.96
C GLY A 42 -20.86 4.56 23.85
N GLN A 43 -22.09 4.08 24.08
CA GLN A 43 -22.39 3.01 25.02
C GLN A 43 -22.50 1.66 24.32
N LEU A 44 -21.62 0.72 24.66
CA LEU A 44 -21.65 -0.64 24.11
C LEU A 44 -21.07 -1.66 25.09
N LYS A 45 -21.34 -2.94 24.85
CA LYS A 45 -20.71 -4.02 25.62
C LYS A 45 -19.24 -4.12 25.23
N PHE A 46 -18.38 -4.48 26.19
CA PHE A 46 -16.95 -4.69 25.93
C PHE A 46 -16.70 -5.66 24.76
N THR A 47 -17.47 -6.74 24.68
CA THR A 47 -17.40 -7.71 23.58
C THR A 47 -17.83 -7.13 22.23
N GLN A 48 -18.76 -6.17 22.21
CA GLN A 48 -19.15 -5.45 20.99
C GLN A 48 -18.03 -4.52 20.53
N ALA A 49 -17.36 -3.82 21.47
CA ALA A 49 -16.20 -3.00 21.14
C ALA A 49 -15.04 -3.83 20.59
N GLN A 50 -14.76 -5.01 21.15
CA GLN A 50 -13.75 -5.92 20.61
C GLN A 50 -14.10 -6.39 19.19
N LYS A 51 -15.37 -6.73 18.93
CA LYS A 51 -15.83 -7.10 17.60
C LYS A 51 -15.75 -5.93 16.61
N LEU A 52 -16.10 -4.72 17.04
CA LEU A 52 -16.00 -3.50 16.23
C LEU A 52 -14.54 -3.22 15.85
N ALA A 53 -13.62 -3.25 16.83
CA ALA A 53 -12.19 -3.11 16.60
C ALA A 53 -11.68 -4.12 15.56
N LYS A 54 -12.04 -5.40 15.73
CA LYS A 54 -11.66 -6.46 14.78
C LYS A 54 -12.27 -6.26 13.39
N ALA A 55 -13.53 -5.83 13.31
CA ALA A 55 -14.23 -5.64 12.04
C ALA A 55 -13.70 -4.43 11.23
N THR A 56 -13.19 -3.42 11.93
CA THR A 56 -12.63 -2.18 11.38
C THR A 56 -11.11 -2.21 11.26
N TYR A 57 -10.45 -3.29 11.71
CA TYR A 57 -8.99 -3.38 11.82
C TYR A 57 -8.37 -2.25 12.66
N THR A 58 -9.13 -1.73 13.62
CA THR A 58 -8.67 -0.69 14.54
C THR A 58 -7.99 -1.36 15.73
N PRO A 59 -6.76 -0.95 16.13
CA PRO A 59 -6.17 -1.40 17.39
C PRO A 59 -7.14 -1.14 18.55
N PHE A 60 -7.42 -2.15 19.38
CA PHE A 60 -8.49 -2.04 20.38
C PHE A 60 -8.29 -0.84 21.34
N GLY A 61 -7.04 -0.53 21.68
CA GLY A 61 -6.70 0.62 22.52
C GLY A 61 -7.08 1.96 21.89
N TYR A 62 -7.14 2.07 20.56
CA TYR A 62 -7.48 3.33 19.89
C TYR A 62 -8.94 3.72 20.12
N LEU A 63 -9.82 2.76 20.41
CA LEU A 63 -11.22 3.07 20.72
C LEU A 63 -11.39 3.86 22.03
N TYR A 64 -10.37 3.88 22.88
CA TYR A 64 -10.36 4.61 24.16
C TYR A 64 -9.72 6.01 24.06
N LEU A 65 -9.25 6.41 22.87
CA LEU A 65 -8.71 7.75 22.67
C LEU A 65 -9.80 8.81 22.84
N GLN A 66 -9.40 10.00 23.25
CA GLN A 66 -10.32 11.15 23.37
C GLN A 66 -10.72 11.70 22.00
N SER A 67 -9.85 11.54 21.00
CA SER A 67 -10.07 11.91 19.61
C SER A 67 -9.40 10.91 18.69
N PRO A 68 -9.88 10.74 17.44
CA PRO A 68 -9.20 9.95 16.44
C PRO A 68 -7.73 10.37 16.27
N PRO A 69 -6.81 9.41 16.06
CA PRO A 69 -5.45 9.74 15.69
C PRO A 69 -5.40 10.38 14.30
N ASP A 70 -4.36 11.18 14.07
CA ASP A 70 -4.07 11.72 12.74
C ASP A 70 -3.28 10.68 11.94
N ASP A 71 -3.99 9.93 11.10
CA ASP A 71 -3.43 8.87 10.24
C ASP A 71 -2.73 9.49 9.01
N ARG A 72 -1.74 10.37 9.21
CA ARG A 72 -0.91 10.88 8.11
C ARG A 72 0.03 9.78 7.66
N LEU A 73 0.06 9.55 6.35
CA LEU A 73 1.03 8.65 5.77
C LEU A 73 2.43 9.28 5.90
N PRO A 74 3.42 8.54 6.42
CA PRO A 74 4.78 9.05 6.61
C PRO A 74 5.54 9.28 5.30
N ILE A 75 4.99 8.83 4.17
CA ILE A 75 5.61 8.96 2.85
C ILE A 75 4.72 9.76 1.87
N PRO A 76 5.31 10.62 1.04
CA PRO A 76 4.58 11.34 0.00
C PRO A 76 4.40 10.53 -1.30
N ASP A 77 5.25 9.54 -1.55
CA ASP A 77 5.42 8.90 -2.86
C ASP A 77 4.53 7.65 -3.04
N PHE A 78 3.23 7.88 -3.18
CA PHE A 78 2.26 6.86 -3.60
C PHE A 78 1.95 6.99 -5.09
N ARG A 79 1.91 5.85 -5.78
CA ARG A 79 1.35 5.79 -7.12
C ARG A 79 -0.15 5.51 -7.00
N THR A 80 -0.96 6.51 -7.30
CA THR A 80 -2.42 6.41 -7.27
C THR A 80 -3.02 6.53 -8.67
N VAL A 81 -4.28 6.14 -8.84
CA VAL A 81 -4.99 6.33 -10.10
C VAL A 81 -5.13 7.84 -10.36
N GLY A 82 -4.59 8.32 -11.49
CA GLY A 82 -4.65 9.73 -11.87
C GLY A 82 -3.81 10.68 -11.00
N GLY A 83 -2.90 10.16 -10.15
CA GLY A 83 -2.07 10.99 -9.27
C GLY A 83 -2.83 11.66 -8.12
N ALA A 84 -4.03 11.18 -7.79
CA ALA A 84 -4.83 11.71 -6.69
C ALA A 84 -4.13 11.49 -5.34
N ALA A 85 -4.08 12.52 -4.48
CA ALA A 85 -3.53 12.39 -3.13
C ALA A 85 -4.44 11.51 -2.25
N ILE A 86 -3.83 10.64 -1.44
CA ILE A 86 -4.54 9.82 -0.46
C ILE A 86 -4.89 10.70 0.75
N LYS A 87 -6.15 11.12 0.83
CA LYS A 87 -6.62 12.02 1.92
C LYS A 87 -6.84 11.30 3.24
N ARG A 88 -7.28 10.04 3.19
CA ARG A 88 -7.53 9.18 4.37
C ARG A 88 -7.13 7.77 4.01
N PRO A 89 -6.00 7.26 4.52
CA PRO A 89 -5.56 5.90 4.22
C PRO A 89 -6.46 4.86 4.90
N SER A 90 -6.72 3.77 4.20
CA SER A 90 -7.41 2.62 4.77
C SER A 90 -6.52 1.92 5.81
N PRO A 91 -7.12 1.16 6.75
CA PRO A 91 -6.37 0.29 7.65
C PRO A 91 -5.52 -0.74 6.89
N ASN A 92 -5.93 -1.12 5.67
CA ASN A 92 -5.17 -2.05 4.84
C ASN A 92 -3.89 -1.41 4.31
N LEU A 93 -3.97 -0.17 3.82
CA LEU A 93 -2.80 0.57 3.35
C LEU A 93 -1.81 0.82 4.50
N ILE A 94 -2.30 1.24 5.67
CA ILE A 94 -1.46 1.48 6.85
C ILE A 94 -0.74 0.20 7.27
N ASP A 95 -1.45 -0.91 7.43
CA ASP A 95 -0.82 -2.18 7.84
C ASP A 95 0.25 -2.65 6.84
N VAL A 96 0.01 -2.46 5.53
CA VAL A 96 1.01 -2.82 4.49
C VAL A 96 2.22 -1.89 4.53
N LEU A 97 2.01 -0.61 4.77
CA LEU A 97 3.08 0.36 4.90
C LEU A 97 3.93 0.07 6.14
N ASP A 98 3.30 -0.19 7.28
CA ASP A 98 3.98 -0.55 8.52
C ASP A 98 4.80 -1.83 8.36
N ASP A 99 4.25 -2.85 7.69
CA ASP A 99 4.98 -4.08 7.39
C ASP A 99 6.18 -3.84 6.46
N ALA A 100 6.05 -2.92 5.50
CA ALA A 100 7.13 -2.56 4.57
C ALA A 100 8.23 -1.76 5.29
N LEU A 101 7.86 -0.80 6.14
CA LEU A 101 8.79 -0.04 6.98
C LEU A 101 9.56 -0.96 7.91
N GLN A 102 8.88 -1.87 8.61
CA GLN A 102 9.54 -2.81 9.51
C GLN A 102 10.56 -3.71 8.79
N ARG A 103 10.24 -4.14 7.56
CA ARG A 103 11.17 -4.94 6.74
C ARG A 103 12.35 -4.13 6.23
N GLN A 104 12.09 -2.89 5.81
CA GLN A 104 13.13 -1.96 5.40
C GLN A 104 14.10 -1.68 6.54
N ASP A 105 13.59 -1.36 7.74
CA ASP A 105 14.41 -1.07 8.92
C ASP A 105 15.29 -2.27 9.29
N TRP A 106 14.70 -3.47 9.34
CA TRP A 106 15.45 -4.70 9.61
C TRP A 106 16.57 -4.93 8.57
N PHE A 107 16.26 -4.76 7.28
CA PHE A 107 17.24 -5.00 6.22
C PHE A 107 18.33 -3.92 6.20
N ARG A 108 17.96 -2.66 6.44
CA ARG A 108 18.90 -1.56 6.63
C ARG A 108 19.88 -1.84 7.76
N ASP A 109 19.38 -2.23 8.93
CA ASP A 109 20.21 -2.53 10.10
C ASP A 109 21.14 -3.70 9.80
N TYR A 110 20.65 -4.71 9.08
CA TYR A 110 21.45 -5.83 8.60
C TYR A 110 22.61 -5.36 7.69
N LEU A 111 22.33 -4.56 6.66
CA LEU A 111 23.36 -4.05 5.74
C LEU A 111 24.41 -3.20 6.48
N ILE A 112 23.99 -2.33 7.39
CA ILE A 112 24.88 -1.50 8.21
C ILE A 112 25.78 -2.37 9.09
N ALA A 113 25.21 -3.38 9.76
CA ALA A 113 25.96 -4.28 10.64
C ALA A 113 27.03 -5.09 9.88
N TYR A 114 26.79 -5.41 8.60
CA TYR A 114 27.73 -6.12 7.73
C TYR A 114 28.75 -5.20 7.03
N GLY A 115 28.70 -3.89 7.29
CA GLY A 115 29.66 -2.93 6.76
C GLY A 115 29.42 -2.52 5.31
N GLU A 116 28.19 -2.72 4.80
CA GLU A 116 27.80 -2.26 3.48
C GLU A 116 27.78 -0.72 3.40
N ARG A 117 28.01 -0.20 2.20
CA ARG A 117 28.04 1.25 1.96
C ARG A 117 26.68 1.76 1.49
N PRO A 118 26.33 3.02 1.82
CA PRO A 118 25.10 3.61 1.32
C PRO A 118 25.14 3.77 -0.20
N PHE A 119 24.00 3.56 -0.85
CA PHE A 119 23.78 3.81 -2.26
C PHE A 119 23.86 5.30 -2.58
N LEU A 120 24.83 5.67 -3.41
CA LEU A 120 25.06 7.06 -3.82
C LEU A 120 24.00 7.60 -4.79
N PHE A 121 23.23 6.71 -5.44
CA PHE A 121 22.19 7.14 -6.38
C PHE A 121 20.94 7.69 -5.66
N VAL A 122 20.70 7.30 -4.40
CA VAL A 122 19.54 7.74 -3.63
C VAL A 122 19.70 9.22 -3.26
N GLY A 123 18.77 10.05 -3.75
CA GLY A 123 18.82 11.51 -3.57
C GLY A 123 19.81 12.24 -4.49
N SER A 124 20.41 11.56 -5.47
CA SER A 124 21.43 12.14 -6.37
C SER A 124 20.88 13.04 -7.49
N LEU A 125 19.55 13.04 -7.70
CA LEU A 125 18.88 13.73 -8.79
C LEU A 125 18.03 14.90 -8.26
N PRO A 126 18.47 16.16 -8.47
CA PRO A 126 17.64 17.32 -8.18
C PRO A 126 16.38 17.36 -9.05
N ILE A 127 15.28 17.92 -8.53
CA ILE A 127 14.02 18.09 -9.27
C ILE A 127 14.18 18.99 -10.51
N THR A 128 15.22 19.81 -10.55
CA THR A 128 15.57 20.70 -11.67
C THR A 128 16.30 19.97 -12.81
N THR A 129 16.65 18.70 -12.63
CA THR A 129 17.36 17.92 -13.66
C THR A 129 16.45 17.74 -14.89
N PRO A 130 16.93 18.00 -16.11
CA PRO A 130 16.16 17.74 -17.32
C PRO A 130 15.70 16.28 -17.41
N ILE A 131 14.46 16.06 -17.83
CA ILE A 131 13.82 14.72 -17.85
C ILE A 131 14.68 13.70 -18.61
N ALA A 132 15.22 14.07 -19.77
CA ALA A 132 16.07 13.20 -20.58
C ALA A 132 17.35 12.77 -19.85
N GLU A 133 17.98 13.70 -19.12
CA GLU A 133 19.17 13.40 -18.32
C GLU A 133 18.82 12.52 -17.12
N ALA A 134 17.74 12.84 -16.40
CA ALA A 134 17.27 12.04 -15.28
C ALA A 134 16.96 10.59 -15.71
N ALA A 135 16.27 10.41 -16.84
CA ALA A 135 15.97 9.09 -17.40
C ALA A 135 17.25 8.32 -17.78
N ALA A 136 18.25 9.00 -18.34
CA ALA A 136 19.53 8.37 -18.66
C ALA A 136 20.26 7.88 -17.40
N ARG A 137 20.31 8.69 -16.33
CA ARG A 137 20.93 8.29 -15.05
C ARG A 137 20.18 7.15 -14.36
N VAL A 138 18.85 7.18 -14.37
CA VAL A 138 18.04 6.07 -13.82
C VAL A 138 18.33 4.76 -14.55
N ARG A 139 18.47 4.79 -15.89
CA ARG A 139 18.81 3.60 -16.69
C ARG A 139 20.22 3.04 -16.42
N GLN A 140 21.14 3.86 -15.90
CA GLN A 140 22.48 3.39 -15.49
C GLN A 140 22.42 2.60 -14.18
N VAL A 141 21.49 2.93 -13.29
CA VAL A 141 21.29 2.23 -12.00
C VAL A 141 20.41 1.00 -12.17
N VAL A 142 19.24 1.20 -12.79
CA VAL A 142 18.26 0.16 -13.07
C VAL A 142 18.26 -0.06 -14.58
N PRO A 143 19.00 -1.06 -15.09
CA PRO A 143 18.99 -1.35 -16.51
C PRO A 143 17.60 -1.81 -16.92
N PHE A 144 16.84 -0.94 -17.57
CA PHE A 144 15.58 -1.31 -18.21
C PHE A 144 15.91 -2.17 -19.43
N GLY A 145 16.01 -3.49 -19.24
CA GLY A 145 16.37 -4.44 -20.28
C GLY A 145 15.27 -4.57 -21.33
N VAL A 146 15.26 -3.70 -22.34
CA VAL A 146 14.35 -3.81 -23.50
C VAL A 146 14.54 -5.17 -24.21
N ALA A 147 15.79 -5.65 -24.30
CA ALA A 147 16.12 -6.97 -24.86
C ALA A 147 15.60 -8.12 -24.00
N ALA A 148 15.81 -8.08 -22.68
CA ALA A 148 15.35 -9.12 -21.76
C ALA A 148 13.80 -9.24 -21.71
N ARG A 149 13.08 -8.14 -21.96
CA ARG A 149 11.63 -8.14 -22.11
C ARG A 149 11.15 -8.75 -23.43
N ALA A 150 11.94 -8.63 -24.51
CA ALA A 150 11.58 -9.19 -25.81
C ALA A 150 11.64 -10.73 -25.84
N GLU A 151 12.39 -11.33 -24.91
CA GLU A 151 12.49 -12.79 -24.76
C GLU A 151 11.42 -13.39 -23.82
N ALA A 152 10.75 -12.54 -23.02
CA ALA A 152 9.70 -12.99 -22.11
C ALA A 152 8.44 -13.41 -22.89
N ARG A 153 7.89 -14.58 -22.55
CA ARG A 153 6.73 -15.16 -23.24
C ARG A 153 5.42 -14.62 -22.69
N THR A 154 5.46 -14.16 -21.44
CA THR A 154 4.31 -13.62 -20.71
C THR A 154 4.67 -12.29 -20.05
N TRP A 155 3.65 -11.51 -19.71
CA TRP A 155 3.86 -10.27 -18.98
C TRP A 155 4.32 -10.56 -17.54
N GLU A 156 3.90 -11.68 -16.93
CA GLU A 156 4.38 -12.11 -15.60
C GLU A 156 5.89 -12.36 -15.62
N GLU A 157 6.38 -13.06 -16.64
CA GLU A 157 7.80 -13.32 -16.84
C GLU A 157 8.57 -12.00 -17.02
N ALA A 158 8.06 -11.11 -17.89
CA ALA A 158 8.69 -9.81 -18.12
C ALA A 158 8.75 -8.95 -16.84
N LEU A 159 7.69 -8.99 -16.01
CA LEU A 159 7.67 -8.31 -14.72
C LEU A 159 8.66 -8.94 -13.74
N THR A 160 8.75 -10.27 -13.69
CA THR A 160 9.67 -10.99 -12.79
C THR A 160 11.12 -10.65 -13.12
N VAL A 161 11.50 -10.73 -14.40
CA VAL A 161 12.83 -10.33 -14.88
C VAL A 161 13.14 -8.88 -14.52
N GLN A 162 12.15 -8.00 -14.66
CA GLN A 162 12.33 -6.59 -14.28
C GLN A 162 12.52 -6.41 -12.77
N ILE A 163 11.78 -7.14 -11.95
CA ILE A 163 11.93 -7.11 -10.50
C ILE A 163 13.34 -7.57 -10.12
N GLU A 164 13.81 -8.68 -10.69
CA GLU A 164 15.17 -9.19 -10.46
C GLU A 164 16.24 -8.16 -10.86
N GLN A 165 16.07 -7.46 -11.99
CA GLN A 165 16.99 -6.38 -12.40
C GLN A 165 17.01 -5.21 -11.41
N ILE A 166 15.86 -4.84 -10.84
CA ILE A 166 15.74 -3.81 -9.81
C ILE A 166 16.41 -4.29 -8.51
N GLU A 167 16.13 -5.51 -8.07
CA GLU A 167 16.71 -6.08 -6.85
C GLU A 167 18.24 -6.21 -6.94
N ASN A 168 18.77 -6.58 -8.11
CA ASN A 168 20.21 -6.62 -8.36
C ASN A 168 20.89 -5.24 -8.28
N SER A 169 20.13 -4.14 -8.37
CA SER A 169 20.65 -2.78 -8.15
C SER A 169 20.64 -2.36 -6.67
N GLY A 170 20.20 -3.25 -5.76
CA GLY A 170 20.13 -3.00 -4.32
C GLY A 170 18.79 -2.42 -3.84
N ILE A 171 17.77 -2.37 -4.71
CA ILE A 171 16.43 -1.89 -4.37
C ILE A 171 15.54 -3.07 -4.03
N LEU A 172 15.02 -3.11 -2.80
CA LEU A 172 14.07 -4.13 -2.37
C LEU A 172 12.75 -4.00 -3.13
N VAL A 173 12.19 -5.12 -3.61
CA VAL A 173 10.87 -5.12 -4.23
C VAL A 173 9.92 -6.03 -3.47
N MET A 174 8.86 -5.45 -2.91
CA MET A 174 7.78 -6.18 -2.28
C MET A 174 6.57 -6.20 -3.21
N ARG A 175 5.94 -7.37 -3.37
CA ARG A 175 4.70 -7.52 -4.15
C ARG A 175 3.65 -8.28 -3.34
N SER A 176 2.50 -7.67 -3.14
CA SER A 176 1.34 -8.36 -2.55
C SER A 176 0.03 -7.76 -3.06
N GLY A 177 -1.00 -8.58 -3.16
CA GLY A 177 -2.38 -8.15 -3.42
C GLY A 177 -3.27 -8.15 -2.18
N ILE A 178 -2.74 -8.56 -1.03
CA ILE A 178 -3.46 -8.73 0.23
C ILE A 178 -2.62 -8.20 1.40
N VAL A 179 -3.28 -7.85 2.51
CA VAL A 179 -2.58 -7.45 3.74
C VAL A 179 -2.00 -8.68 4.42
N ARG A 180 -0.68 -8.73 4.60
CA ARG A 180 0.05 -9.89 5.15
C ARG A 180 -0.35 -11.18 4.42
N ASN A 181 -0.78 -12.21 5.15
CA ASN A 181 -1.28 -13.47 4.60
C ASN A 181 -2.81 -13.58 4.66
N ASN A 182 -3.55 -12.45 4.74
CA ASN A 182 -4.99 -12.46 4.92
C ASN A 182 -5.73 -12.28 3.57
N THR A 183 -6.16 -13.40 2.98
CA THR A 183 -6.91 -13.42 1.70
C THR A 183 -8.24 -12.68 1.74
N HIS A 184 -8.79 -12.41 2.92
CA HIS A 184 -10.03 -11.63 3.12
C HIS A 184 -9.78 -10.12 3.27
N ARG A 185 -8.52 -9.67 3.17
CA ARG A 185 -8.12 -8.26 3.16
C ARG A 185 -7.41 -7.90 1.86
N PRO A 186 -8.14 -7.84 0.73
CA PRO A 186 -7.56 -7.42 -0.53
C PRO A 186 -7.17 -5.94 -0.51
N LEU A 187 -6.11 -5.61 -1.23
CA LEU A 187 -5.69 -4.23 -1.47
C LEU A 187 -6.53 -3.59 -2.58
N SER A 188 -6.86 -2.31 -2.43
CA SER A 188 -7.58 -1.55 -3.45
C SER A 188 -6.60 -0.91 -4.42
N VAL A 189 -6.79 -1.18 -5.71
CA VAL A 189 -5.99 -0.56 -6.79
C VAL A 189 -6.39 0.90 -6.98
N GLU A 190 -7.64 1.22 -6.67
CA GLU A 190 -8.20 2.57 -6.67
C GLU A 190 -7.57 3.43 -5.58
N GLU A 191 -7.23 2.84 -4.43
CA GLU A 191 -6.52 3.50 -3.34
C GLU A 191 -5.04 3.71 -3.69
N PHE A 192 -4.33 2.65 -4.09
CA PHE A 192 -2.92 2.73 -4.49
C PHE A 192 -2.50 1.57 -5.39
N ARG A 193 -1.57 1.84 -6.31
CA ARG A 193 -0.93 0.85 -7.20
C ARG A 193 0.43 0.41 -6.68
N GLY A 194 1.04 1.23 -5.84
CA GLY A 194 2.34 0.97 -5.23
C GLY A 194 2.84 2.21 -4.49
N PHE A 195 3.96 2.06 -3.82
CA PHE A 195 4.66 3.15 -3.15
C PHE A 195 6.16 2.87 -3.09
N ALA A 196 6.95 3.90 -2.82
CA ALA A 196 8.39 3.77 -2.62
C ALA A 196 8.77 4.29 -1.23
N LEU A 197 9.69 3.59 -0.57
CA LEU A 197 10.34 4.02 0.66
C LEU A 197 11.78 4.38 0.33
N VAL A 198 12.12 5.65 0.55
CA VAL A 198 13.45 6.18 0.26
C VAL A 198 14.36 5.94 1.45
N ASP A 199 15.43 5.17 1.25
CA ASP A 199 16.51 4.99 2.22
C ASP A 199 17.82 4.74 1.47
N GLN A 200 18.94 5.21 2.02
CA GLN A 200 20.24 5.10 1.35
C GLN A 200 20.86 3.70 1.48
N TYR A 201 20.40 2.85 2.39
CA TYR A 201 20.87 1.48 2.56
C TYR A 201 19.85 0.48 2.02
N ALA A 202 18.57 0.70 2.27
CA ALA A 202 17.51 -0.24 1.91
C ALA A 202 16.37 0.44 1.14
N PRO A 203 16.60 1.05 -0.03
CA PRO A 203 15.50 1.61 -0.82
C PRO A 203 14.50 0.50 -1.17
N LEU A 204 13.20 0.77 -1.05
CA LEU A 204 12.16 -0.24 -1.19
C LEU A 204 11.03 0.24 -2.11
N ILE A 205 10.56 -0.64 -2.99
CA ILE A 205 9.38 -0.45 -3.83
C ILE A 205 8.33 -1.48 -3.44
N PHE A 206 7.12 -1.04 -3.14
CA PHE A 206 5.96 -1.91 -2.98
C PHE A 206 5.06 -1.86 -4.22
N ILE A 207 4.68 -3.03 -4.73
CA ILE A 207 3.78 -3.21 -5.87
C ILE A 207 2.48 -3.86 -5.39
N ASN A 208 1.36 -3.19 -5.62
CA ASN A 208 0.04 -3.80 -5.43
C ASN A 208 -0.22 -4.83 -6.52
N GLY A 209 -0.11 -6.12 -6.17
CA GLY A 209 -0.27 -7.24 -7.11
C GLY A 209 -1.65 -7.35 -7.75
N ARG A 210 -2.66 -6.62 -7.25
CA ARG A 210 -4.00 -6.57 -7.84
C ARG A 210 -4.12 -5.61 -9.02
N ASP A 211 -3.16 -4.70 -9.21
CA ASP A 211 -3.17 -3.79 -10.37
C ASP A 211 -2.97 -4.57 -11.67
N ALA A 212 -2.03 -5.51 -11.67
CA ALA A 212 -1.76 -6.37 -12.82
C ALA A 212 -2.95 -7.27 -13.19
N LEU A 213 -3.69 -7.78 -12.19
CA LEU A 213 -4.90 -8.59 -12.41
C LEU A 213 -6.05 -7.79 -13.04
N ARG A 214 -6.12 -6.47 -12.82
CA ARG A 214 -7.14 -5.61 -13.42
C ARG A 214 -6.84 -5.29 -14.89
N LEU A 215 -5.55 -5.12 -15.22
CA LEU A 215 -5.08 -4.81 -16.58
C LEU A 215 -5.22 -6.01 -17.53
N LEU A 216 -5.21 -7.23 -16.98
CA LEU A 216 -5.50 -8.48 -17.69
C LEU A 216 -6.99 -8.85 -17.69
N GLY A 217 -7.87 -7.86 -17.59
CA GLY A 217 -9.31 -8.05 -17.43
C GLY A 217 -9.81 -9.27 -18.20
N MET A 218 -10.59 -10.13 -17.55
CA MET A 218 -11.28 -11.26 -18.17
C MET A 218 -12.10 -10.81 -19.40
N SER A 219 -11.40 -10.68 -20.51
CA SER A 219 -11.83 -10.37 -21.86
C SER A 219 -10.65 -10.81 -22.69
N LYS A 220 -10.75 -12.04 -23.20
CA LYS A 220 -9.88 -12.54 -24.26
C LYS A 220 -9.75 -11.44 -25.32
N VAL A 221 -8.53 -11.23 -25.81
CA VAL A 221 -8.18 -10.38 -26.98
C VAL A 221 -7.92 -8.91 -26.63
N GLY A 222 -6.65 -8.51 -26.63
CA GLY A 222 -6.22 -7.13 -26.50
C GLY A 222 -4.72 -7.02 -26.23
N THR A 223 -3.95 -6.87 -27.30
CA THR A 223 -2.50 -7.05 -27.43
C THR A 223 -1.67 -6.12 -26.53
N PHE A 224 -0.58 -6.64 -25.96
CA PHE A 224 0.53 -5.98 -25.23
C PHE A 224 0.89 -4.54 -25.68
N HIS A 225 0.72 -4.25 -26.98
CA HIS A 225 0.94 -2.93 -27.57
C HIS A 225 0.02 -1.81 -27.06
N GLU A 226 -1.25 -2.09 -26.71
CA GLU A 226 -2.14 -1.05 -26.16
C GLU A 226 -1.77 -0.67 -24.73
N PHE A 227 -1.26 -1.64 -23.96
CA PHE A 227 -0.85 -1.44 -22.57
C PHE A 227 0.46 -0.62 -22.46
N ALA A 228 1.39 -0.80 -23.40
CA ALA A 228 2.62 0.00 -23.47
C ALA A 228 2.35 1.49 -23.73
N ARG A 229 1.40 1.81 -24.62
CA ARG A 229 1.02 3.22 -24.90
C ARG A 229 0.37 3.92 -23.71
N GLN A 230 -0.39 3.19 -22.89
CA GLN A 230 -1.11 3.78 -21.75
C GLN A 230 -0.20 4.20 -20.59
N LEU A 231 1.05 3.73 -20.60
CA LEU A 231 2.09 4.05 -19.63
C LEU A 231 3.17 5.00 -20.18
N ASP A 232 2.91 5.66 -21.32
CA ASP A 232 3.85 6.58 -21.99
C ASP A 232 5.20 5.93 -22.33
N PHE A 233 5.19 4.61 -22.63
CA PHE A 233 6.38 3.95 -23.17
C PHE A 233 6.55 4.34 -24.65
N PRO A 234 7.78 4.66 -25.08
CA PRO A 234 8.08 4.72 -26.51
C PRO A 234 7.98 3.28 -27.05
N VAL A 235 7.08 3.08 -28.01
CA VAL A 235 7.01 1.87 -28.85
C VAL A 235 8.13 1.93 -29.87
#